data_AF-A0AAD4VQZ9-F1
#
_entry.id   AF-A0AAD4VQZ9-F1
#
_cell.length_a   1.000
_cell.length_b   1.000
_cell.length_c   1.000
_cell.angle_alpha   90.00
_cell.angle_beta   90.00
_cell.angle_gamma   90.00
#
_symmetry.space_group_name_H-M   'P 1'
#
loop_
_entity.id
_entity.type
_entity.pdbx_description
1 polymer ?
#
loop_
_entity_poly.entity_id
_entity_poly.type
_entity_poly.pdbx_seq_one_letter_code
_entity_poly.pdbx_strand_id
1 'polypeptide(L)'
;MNLLTRNRPTARPWPTRKQPSYRSPLIYLTLLFSLLFFFSYFFSLTPNSLLSNKTSISDSPKCPSLGGGKFLWYAPHSGFSNQLSEFKNAVLMAAILNRTLVVPPVLDHHAVALGSCPKFRVLSANEIRISVWDHIVELIRSGRYVSMADIVDVSSLVSSSLVRVIDFRVFISLWCNVNVDFACYNELDKHASLLERLKQCGSLLSGLNGDLKCLYAVNEDCRTTVWTYQSGNEDGALDSFQPDEQLKKKKKISYVRKRRDVYNTLGPGSEAESATVLAFGSLFTLPYKGSELYIDIRDAPRDQGIKTLIEKIEFLPFAPEILSAGKKFAYGTIKAPFLCAQLRLLDGQFKNHWKATFLKFEQTVDALMQGPLPIHIFVMTDLPKNNWTGSYLGKLVRDSRKFKLFFLKERDELIIRTAKRIVDAGHGLKFGTVPKEHDGTGQIEKDCPPGLPDVLLYIEQTVCSCASLGFVGTAGSTIADIIESMRKFGACSS
;
A
#
# COMPACT_ATOMS: atom_id res chain seq x y z
N MET A 1 -79.17 -39.32 -8.61
CA MET A 1 -79.68 -39.47 -9.98
C MET A 1 -79.89 -38.08 -10.54
N ASN A 2 -79.06 -37.68 -11.52
CA ASN A 2 -79.22 -36.65 -12.57
C ASN A 2 -79.79 -35.25 -12.21
N LEU A 3 -79.44 -34.12 -12.82
CA LEU A 3 -78.44 -33.62 -13.77
C LEU A 3 -78.90 -32.15 -13.99
N LEU A 4 -77.96 -31.25 -14.32
CA LEU A 4 -78.12 -30.15 -15.29
C LEU A 4 -78.99 -28.91 -14.97
N THR A 5 -78.25 -27.81 -14.75
CA THR A 5 -78.26 -26.52 -15.50
C THR A 5 -79.58 -25.88 -15.97
N ARG A 6 -79.75 -24.58 -15.69
CA ARG A 6 -79.97 -23.55 -16.75
C ARG A 6 -79.94 -22.07 -16.27
N ASN A 7 -79.24 -21.27 -17.07
CA ASN A 7 -79.49 -19.89 -17.51
C ASN A 7 -79.43 -18.66 -16.56
N ARG A 8 -78.57 -17.71 -16.99
CA ARG A 8 -78.45 -16.29 -16.61
C ARG A 8 -79.70 -15.45 -16.89
N PRO A 9 -79.78 -14.28 -16.23
CA PRO A 9 -80.04 -13.04 -16.97
C PRO A 9 -79.01 -11.92 -16.68
N THR A 10 -78.71 -11.16 -17.72
CA THR A 10 -77.96 -9.89 -17.74
C THR A 10 -78.81 -8.71 -17.28
N ALA A 11 -78.28 -7.82 -16.45
CA ALA A 11 -78.81 -6.47 -16.21
C ALA A 11 -77.67 -5.42 -16.24
N ARG A 12 -78.02 -4.24 -16.77
CA ARG A 12 -77.15 -3.15 -17.27
C ARG A 12 -76.42 -2.34 -16.17
N PRO A 13 -75.37 -1.58 -16.54
CA PRO A 13 -74.45 -0.94 -15.60
C PRO A 13 -74.96 0.42 -15.11
N TRP A 14 -74.73 0.72 -13.84
CA TRP A 14 -74.94 2.04 -13.23
C TRP A 14 -73.65 2.87 -13.29
N PRO A 15 -73.74 4.20 -13.51
CA PRO A 15 -72.58 5.06 -13.68
C PRO A 15 -71.94 5.37 -12.32
N THR A 16 -70.70 4.91 -12.12
CA THR A 16 -69.88 5.31 -10.97
C THR A 16 -69.34 6.72 -11.18
N ARG A 17 -69.86 7.66 -10.37
CA ARG A 17 -69.29 8.99 -10.13
C ARG A 17 -67.79 8.87 -9.85
N LYS A 18 -66.95 9.41 -10.74
CA LYS A 18 -65.53 9.66 -10.45
C LYS A 18 -65.45 10.75 -9.38
N GLN A 19 -64.97 10.40 -8.18
CA GLN A 19 -64.51 11.42 -7.24
C GLN A 19 -63.18 12.01 -7.73
N PRO A 20 -63.02 13.35 -7.70
CA PRO A 20 -61.75 13.98 -8.02
C PRO A 20 -60.74 13.70 -6.90
N SER A 21 -59.59 13.14 -7.28
CA SER A 21 -58.41 13.02 -6.43
C SER A 21 -57.85 14.40 -6.17
N TYR A 22 -58.28 15.04 -5.08
CA TYR A 22 -57.58 16.20 -4.53
C TYR A 22 -56.26 15.73 -3.91
N ARG A 23 -55.22 15.62 -4.74
CA ARG A 23 -53.84 15.49 -4.24
C ARG A 23 -53.50 16.79 -3.53
N SER A 24 -53.43 16.73 -2.20
CA SER A 24 -53.11 17.87 -1.36
C SER A 24 -51.79 18.52 -1.81
N PRO A 25 -51.74 19.84 -2.04
CA PRO A 25 -50.53 20.56 -2.44
C PRO A 25 -49.41 20.44 -1.40
N LEU A 26 -49.73 20.05 -0.16
CA LEU A 26 -48.75 19.74 0.89
C LEU A 26 -47.84 18.56 0.53
N ILE A 27 -48.32 17.56 -0.20
CA ILE A 27 -47.51 16.38 -0.57
C ILE A 27 -46.43 16.78 -1.60
N TYR A 28 -46.77 17.69 -2.52
CA TYR A 28 -45.80 18.22 -3.47
C TYR A 28 -44.81 19.15 -2.77
N LEU A 29 -45.25 19.90 -1.76
CA LEU A 29 -44.37 20.76 -0.96
C LEU A 29 -43.38 19.93 -0.12
N THR A 30 -43.83 18.83 0.51
CA THR A 30 -42.95 17.95 1.29
C THR A 30 -41.97 17.18 0.41
N LEU A 31 -42.40 16.74 -0.78
CA LEU A 31 -41.50 16.16 -1.79
C LEU A 31 -40.47 17.17 -2.29
N LEU A 32 -40.86 18.43 -2.52
CA LEU A 32 -39.93 19.48 -2.93
C LEU A 32 -38.92 19.78 -1.84
N PHE A 33 -39.35 19.89 -0.58
CA PHE A 33 -38.46 20.12 0.56
C PHE A 33 -37.49 18.96 0.80
N SER A 34 -37.96 17.72 0.68
CA SER A 34 -37.10 16.55 0.80
C SER A 34 -36.12 16.42 -0.38
N LEU A 35 -36.54 16.80 -1.60
CA LEU A 35 -35.62 16.88 -2.75
C LEU A 35 -34.57 17.98 -2.55
N LEU A 36 -34.96 19.15 -2.04
CA LEU A 36 -34.05 20.27 -1.74
C LEU A 36 -33.06 19.91 -0.63
N PHE A 37 -33.51 19.20 0.40
CA PHE A 37 -32.63 18.66 1.46
C PHE A 37 -31.68 17.60 0.91
N PHE A 38 -32.17 16.75 0.00
CA PHE A 38 -31.32 15.75 -0.65
C PHE A 38 -30.30 16.42 -1.55
N PHE A 39 -30.68 17.45 -2.32
CA PHE A 39 -29.77 18.25 -3.14
C PHE A 39 -28.77 19.03 -2.30
N SER A 40 -29.18 19.68 -1.21
CA SER A 40 -28.25 20.40 -0.34
C SER A 40 -27.25 19.45 0.33
N TYR A 41 -27.73 18.28 0.79
CA TYR A 41 -26.89 17.22 1.33
C TYR A 41 -25.91 16.68 0.27
N PHE A 42 -26.39 16.44 -0.95
CA PHE A 42 -25.56 16.03 -2.09
C PHE A 42 -24.53 17.10 -2.45
N PHE A 43 -24.89 18.38 -2.46
CA PHE A 43 -23.99 19.50 -2.73
C PHE A 43 -22.97 19.72 -1.59
N SER A 44 -23.31 19.40 -0.35
CA SER A 44 -22.37 19.41 0.78
C SER A 44 -21.45 18.19 0.83
N LEU A 45 -21.83 17.07 0.20
CA LEU A 45 -21.02 15.86 0.08
C LEU A 45 -20.23 15.77 -1.23
N THR A 46 -20.63 16.51 -2.27
CA THR A 46 -19.77 16.76 -3.41
C THR A 46 -18.64 17.68 -2.94
N PRO A 47 -17.37 17.29 -3.10
CA PRO A 47 -16.29 18.24 -2.93
C PRO A 47 -16.56 19.43 -3.86
N ASN A 48 -16.27 20.65 -3.42
CA ASN A 48 -16.38 21.90 -4.21
C ASN A 48 -15.47 21.92 -5.47
N SER A 49 -15.03 20.79 -6.00
CA SER A 49 -14.07 20.66 -7.09
C SER A 49 -14.67 20.80 -8.49
N LEU A 50 -15.96 21.08 -8.66
CA LEU A 50 -16.59 21.20 -9.99
C LEU A 50 -17.07 22.62 -10.36
N LEU A 51 -16.90 23.59 -9.47
CA LEU A 51 -17.10 25.02 -9.74
C LEU A 51 -15.88 25.81 -9.22
N SER A 52 -14.69 25.42 -9.70
CA SER A 52 -13.55 26.34 -9.63
C SER A 52 -13.84 27.46 -10.61
N ASN A 53 -14.14 28.64 -10.07
CA ASN A 53 -14.07 29.88 -10.83
C ASN A 53 -12.80 29.85 -11.67
N LYS A 54 -12.93 30.08 -12.98
CA LYS A 54 -11.80 30.44 -13.83
C LYS A 54 -11.28 31.80 -13.35
N THR A 55 -10.59 31.82 -12.23
CA THR A 55 -9.61 32.86 -11.96
C THR A 55 -8.51 32.61 -12.97
N SER A 56 -8.46 33.47 -13.99
CA SER A 56 -7.34 33.58 -14.90
C SER A 56 -6.11 34.04 -14.10
N ILE A 57 -5.45 33.10 -13.41
CA ILE A 57 -4.05 33.24 -13.04
C ILE A 57 -3.29 32.54 -14.16
N SER A 58 -2.89 33.34 -15.13
CA SER A 58 -2.00 32.99 -16.23
C SER A 58 -0.58 32.76 -15.69
N ASP A 59 -0.40 31.73 -14.88
CA ASP A 59 0.90 31.14 -14.61
C ASP A 59 0.69 29.62 -14.68
N SER A 60 1.07 29.02 -15.81
CA SER A 60 1.27 27.56 -15.84
C SER A 60 2.16 27.17 -14.65
N PRO A 61 1.90 26.06 -13.93
CA PRO A 61 2.72 25.68 -12.79
C PRO A 61 4.19 25.65 -13.22
N LYS A 62 4.99 26.58 -12.72
CA LYS A 62 6.42 26.60 -13.03
C LYS A 62 7.04 25.38 -12.38
N CYS A 63 7.73 24.60 -13.18
CA CYS A 63 8.45 23.43 -12.73
C CYS A 63 9.44 23.82 -11.61
N PRO A 64 9.35 23.19 -10.43
CA PRO A 64 10.30 23.43 -9.35
C PRO A 64 11.73 23.12 -9.82
N SER A 65 12.67 24.02 -9.53
CA SER A 65 14.08 23.78 -9.84
C SER A 65 14.67 22.83 -8.82
N LEU A 66 14.79 21.54 -9.16
CA LEU A 66 15.41 20.51 -8.32
C LEU A 66 16.93 20.40 -8.55
N GLY A 67 17.62 21.52 -8.78
CA GLY A 67 19.09 21.55 -8.92
C GLY A 67 19.66 20.71 -10.08
N GLY A 68 18.86 20.47 -11.13
CA GLY A 68 19.26 19.64 -12.28
C GLY A 68 19.20 18.12 -12.05
N GLY A 69 18.73 17.66 -10.89
CA GLY A 69 18.51 16.24 -10.62
C GLY A 69 17.33 15.65 -11.39
N LYS A 70 17.40 14.35 -11.73
CA LYS A 70 16.28 13.57 -12.26
C LYS A 70 15.80 12.58 -11.21
N PHE A 71 14.50 12.53 -10.99
CA PHE A 71 13.87 11.77 -9.92
C PHE A 71 12.88 10.74 -10.47
N LEU A 72 12.73 9.65 -9.74
CA LEU A 72 11.69 8.64 -9.94
C LEU A 72 10.86 8.56 -8.66
N TRP A 73 9.56 8.76 -8.80
CA TRP A 73 8.59 8.53 -7.74
C TRP A 73 7.58 7.47 -8.19
N TYR A 74 7.04 6.74 -7.23
CA TYR A 74 6.00 5.75 -7.44
C TYR A 74 5.02 5.80 -6.28
N ALA A 75 3.80 5.33 -6.52
CA ALA A 75 2.73 5.33 -5.53
C ALA A 75 2.58 3.94 -4.86
N PRO A 76 3.27 3.67 -3.72
CA PRO A 76 3.13 2.39 -3.01
C PRO A 76 1.72 2.20 -2.49
N HIS A 77 1.21 0.97 -2.45
CA HIS A 77 -0.16 0.71 -1.98
C HIS A 77 -0.34 -0.75 -1.52
N SER A 78 -1.56 -1.11 -1.11
CA SER A 78 -1.88 -2.37 -0.43
C SER A 78 -1.18 -2.50 0.94
N GLY A 79 -1.00 -3.72 1.45
CA GLY A 79 -0.28 -3.97 2.70
C GLY A 79 1.24 -3.84 2.57
N PHE A 80 1.93 -3.66 3.70
CA PHE A 80 3.38 -3.44 3.75
C PHE A 80 4.20 -4.40 2.89
N SER A 81 3.92 -5.71 2.93
CA SER A 81 4.69 -6.69 2.16
C SER A 81 4.62 -6.45 0.66
N ASN A 82 3.48 -5.95 0.17
CA ASN A 82 3.31 -5.56 -1.21
C ASN A 82 4.08 -4.26 -1.49
N GLN A 83 3.95 -3.26 -0.61
CA GLN A 83 4.69 -1.99 -0.71
C GLN A 83 6.22 -2.21 -0.73
N LEU A 84 6.73 -3.20 0.03
CA LEU A 84 8.15 -3.57 0.02
C LEU A 84 8.56 -4.22 -1.32
N SER A 85 7.71 -5.06 -1.90
CA SER A 85 7.93 -5.61 -3.24
C SER A 85 7.97 -4.49 -4.29
N GLU A 86 7.05 -3.53 -4.20
CA GLU A 86 7.06 -2.34 -5.05
C GLU A 86 8.32 -1.50 -4.87
N PHE A 87 8.79 -1.33 -3.62
CA PHE A 87 10.02 -0.61 -3.33
C PHE A 87 11.24 -1.25 -3.98
N LYS A 88 11.35 -2.59 -3.93
CA LYS A 88 12.42 -3.33 -4.64
C LYS A 88 12.36 -3.09 -6.14
N ASN A 89 11.17 -3.12 -6.74
CA ASN A 89 11.00 -2.79 -8.16
C ASN A 89 11.37 -1.32 -8.44
N ALA A 90 11.02 -0.39 -7.56
CA ALA A 90 11.35 1.03 -7.72
C ALA A 90 12.85 1.28 -7.67
N VAL A 91 13.57 0.60 -6.78
CA VAL A 91 15.04 0.60 -6.72
C VAL A 91 15.64 0.13 -8.05
N LEU A 92 15.12 -0.98 -8.59
CA LEU A 92 15.56 -1.51 -9.88
C LEU A 92 15.29 -0.53 -11.04
N MET A 93 14.07 0.02 -11.11
CA MET A 93 13.69 1.01 -12.12
C MET A 93 14.55 2.26 -12.06
N ALA A 94 14.82 2.77 -10.86
CA ALA A 94 15.63 3.96 -10.65
C ALA A 94 17.07 3.75 -11.11
N ALA A 95 17.64 2.57 -10.85
CA ALA A 95 18.98 2.22 -11.31
C ALA A 95 19.06 2.10 -12.84
N ILE A 96 18.13 1.37 -13.47
CA ILE A 96 18.05 1.21 -14.93
C ILE A 96 17.96 2.59 -15.63
N LEU A 97 17.17 3.51 -15.07
CA LEU A 97 16.93 4.82 -15.65
C LEU A 97 17.90 5.91 -15.17
N ASN A 98 18.88 5.55 -14.32
CA ASN A 98 19.82 6.46 -13.67
C ASN A 98 19.13 7.70 -13.04
N ARG A 99 18.04 7.47 -12.31
CA ARG A 99 17.28 8.49 -11.59
C ARG A 99 17.46 8.33 -10.08
N THR A 100 17.38 9.43 -9.34
CA THR A 100 17.30 9.39 -7.88
C THR A 100 15.91 8.89 -7.47
N LEU A 101 15.84 7.79 -6.73
CA LEU A 101 14.59 7.26 -6.22
C LEU A 101 14.08 8.12 -5.05
N VAL A 102 12.83 8.56 -5.15
CA VAL A 102 12.12 9.18 -4.02
C VAL A 102 11.57 8.05 -3.14
N VAL A 103 12.11 7.89 -1.93
CA VAL A 103 11.73 6.86 -0.97
C VAL A 103 10.44 7.27 -0.28
N PRO A 104 9.31 6.58 -0.52
CA PRO A 104 8.03 6.98 0.04
C PRO A 104 7.90 6.58 1.52
N PRO A 105 6.88 7.09 2.24
CA PRO A 105 6.48 6.48 3.50
C PRO A 105 5.85 5.10 3.31
N VAL A 106 5.75 4.37 4.41
CA VAL A 106 4.88 3.20 4.51
C VAL A 106 3.43 3.66 4.72
N LEU A 107 2.51 3.19 3.87
CA LEU A 107 1.09 3.50 3.99
C LEU A 107 0.36 2.50 4.90
N ASP A 108 -0.77 2.94 5.45
CA ASP A 108 -1.64 2.08 6.25
C ASP A 108 -2.19 0.91 5.40
N HIS A 109 -2.36 -0.23 6.05
CA HIS A 109 -2.93 -1.42 5.41
C HIS A 109 -4.33 -1.09 4.86
N HIS A 110 -4.53 -1.31 3.55
CA HIS A 110 -5.76 -1.00 2.79
C HIS A 110 -6.10 0.47 2.58
N ALA A 111 -5.22 1.43 2.91
CA ALA A 111 -5.45 2.85 2.60
C ALA A 111 -5.68 3.08 1.10
N VAL A 112 -4.84 2.46 0.26
CA VAL A 112 -5.00 2.46 -1.18
C VAL A 112 -4.91 1.01 -1.66
N ALA A 113 -5.88 0.56 -2.43
CA ALA A 113 -5.94 -0.81 -2.93
C ALA A 113 -6.05 -0.83 -4.46
N LEU A 114 -5.12 -1.51 -5.12
CA LEU A 114 -5.12 -1.70 -6.58
C LEU A 114 -6.12 -2.78 -7.04
N GLY A 115 -6.60 -3.62 -6.13
CA GLY A 115 -7.18 -4.91 -6.50
C GLY A 115 -6.09 -5.88 -6.97
N SER A 116 -6.42 -6.84 -7.85
CA SER A 116 -5.42 -7.72 -8.49
C SER A 116 -5.47 -7.59 -10.00
N CYS A 117 -4.31 -7.46 -10.62
CA CYS A 117 -4.17 -7.52 -12.06
C CYS A 117 -4.13 -8.98 -12.50
N PRO A 118 -4.73 -9.35 -13.65
CA PRO A 118 -5.60 -8.57 -14.54
C PRO A 118 -7.10 -8.62 -14.17
N LYS A 119 -7.49 -9.14 -13.00
CA LYS A 119 -8.86 -9.59 -12.71
C LYS A 119 -9.82 -8.53 -12.14
N PHE A 120 -9.33 -7.46 -11.51
CA PHE A 120 -10.17 -6.56 -10.71
C PHE A 120 -10.26 -5.13 -11.28
N ARG A 121 -11.13 -4.31 -10.67
CA ARG A 121 -11.19 -2.86 -10.91
C ARG A 121 -9.88 -2.24 -10.43
N VAL A 122 -8.86 -2.36 -11.27
CA VAL A 122 -7.57 -1.72 -11.08
C VAL A 122 -7.78 -0.23 -11.28
N LEU A 123 -7.53 0.54 -10.22
CA LEU A 123 -7.46 1.99 -10.30
C LEU A 123 -6.47 2.36 -11.41
N SER A 124 -6.79 3.40 -12.18
CA SER A 124 -5.83 3.94 -13.15
C SER A 124 -4.58 4.45 -12.44
N ALA A 125 -3.46 4.50 -13.16
CA ALA A 125 -2.19 5.01 -12.63
C ALA A 125 -2.36 6.40 -11.97
N ASN A 126 -3.16 7.27 -12.58
CA ASN A 126 -3.46 8.59 -12.04
C ASN A 126 -4.25 8.54 -10.72
N GLU A 127 -5.32 7.75 -10.65
CA GLU A 127 -6.12 7.59 -9.43
C GLU A 127 -5.28 7.07 -8.26
N ILE A 128 -4.33 6.17 -8.52
CA ILE A 128 -3.43 5.65 -7.48
C ILE A 128 -2.47 6.73 -7.00
N ARG A 129 -1.83 7.49 -7.91
CA ARG A 129 -0.93 8.59 -7.53
C ARG A 129 -1.63 9.60 -6.62
N ILE A 130 -2.86 9.98 -6.96
CA ILE A 130 -3.68 10.91 -6.16
C ILE A 130 -4.00 10.30 -4.79
N SER A 131 -4.54 9.07 -4.77
CA SER A 131 -4.96 8.42 -3.52
C SER A 131 -3.78 8.24 -2.56
N VAL A 132 -2.62 7.87 -3.10
CA VAL A 132 -1.39 7.71 -2.32
C VAL A 132 -0.91 9.07 -1.82
N TRP A 133 -0.88 10.10 -2.66
CA TRP A 133 -0.52 11.44 -2.22
C TRP A 133 -1.39 11.91 -1.05
N ASP A 134 -2.70 11.78 -1.17
CA ASP A 134 -3.65 12.18 -0.13
C ASP A 134 -3.41 11.41 1.18
N HIS A 135 -3.12 10.10 1.09
CA HIS A 135 -2.78 9.30 2.27
C HIS A 135 -1.46 9.72 2.91
N ILE A 136 -0.45 10.07 2.10
CA ILE A 136 0.83 10.58 2.63
C ILE A 136 0.61 11.87 3.41
N VAL A 137 -0.21 12.78 2.89
CA VAL A 137 -0.58 14.02 3.61
C VAL A 137 -1.29 13.69 4.93
N GLU A 138 -2.16 12.68 4.97
CA GLU A 138 -2.80 12.22 6.21
C GLU A 138 -1.79 11.66 7.24
N LEU A 139 -0.82 10.86 6.80
CA LEU A 139 0.24 10.32 7.66
C LEU A 139 1.09 11.44 8.26
N ILE A 140 1.43 12.46 7.47
CA ILE A 140 2.13 13.65 7.95
C ILE A 140 1.27 14.38 8.99
N ARG A 141 -0.01 14.64 8.67
CA ARG A 141 -0.96 15.35 9.56
C ARG A 141 -1.19 14.64 10.89
N SER A 142 -1.27 13.32 10.89
CA SER A 142 -1.50 12.49 12.08
C SER A 142 -0.22 12.19 12.86
N GLY A 143 0.94 12.62 12.36
CA GLY A 143 2.25 12.30 12.93
C GLY A 143 2.65 10.83 12.82
N ARG A 144 1.92 10.02 12.02
CA ARG A 144 2.17 8.58 11.85
C ARG A 144 3.13 8.26 10.71
N TYR A 145 3.62 9.27 10.00
CA TYR A 145 4.56 9.12 8.90
C TYR A 145 5.81 8.35 9.34
N VAL A 146 6.17 7.33 8.57
CA VAL A 146 7.46 6.65 8.67
C VAL A 146 7.97 6.35 7.27
N SER A 147 9.23 6.69 7.00
CA SER A 147 9.85 6.42 5.69
C SER A 147 10.02 4.91 5.50
N MET A 148 9.92 4.42 4.26
CA MET A 148 10.33 3.05 3.95
C MET A 148 11.79 2.81 4.37
N ALA A 149 12.66 3.82 4.24
CA ALA A 149 14.07 3.75 4.68
C ALA A 149 14.26 3.84 6.21
N ASP A 150 13.22 4.20 6.97
CA ASP A 150 13.24 4.12 8.43
C ASP A 150 12.95 2.68 8.90
N ILE A 151 12.23 1.89 8.09
CA ILE A 151 11.86 0.49 8.40
C ILE A 151 12.84 -0.51 7.75
N VAL A 152 13.28 -0.23 6.53
CA VAL A 152 14.11 -1.10 5.69
C VAL A 152 15.47 -0.46 5.50
N ASP A 153 16.53 -1.19 5.84
CA ASP A 153 17.89 -0.71 5.69
C ASP A 153 18.34 -0.80 4.23
N VAL A 154 18.54 0.38 3.64
CA VAL A 154 18.99 0.57 2.26
C VAL A 154 20.46 1.02 2.17
N SER A 155 21.15 1.12 3.30
CA SER A 155 22.51 1.66 3.38
C SER A 155 23.49 0.96 2.44
N SER A 156 23.39 -0.38 2.33
CA SER A 156 24.25 -1.19 1.47
C SER A 156 24.04 -0.95 -0.03
N LEU A 157 22.86 -0.47 -0.43
CA LEU A 157 22.57 -0.13 -1.82
C LEU A 157 23.16 1.24 -2.17
N VAL A 158 23.00 2.19 -1.25
CA VAL A 158 23.45 3.58 -1.41
C VAL A 158 24.97 3.68 -1.30
N SER A 159 25.58 3.00 -0.32
CA SER A 159 27.04 3.03 -0.12
C SER A 159 27.80 2.40 -1.29
N SER A 160 27.22 1.39 -1.93
CA SER A 160 27.75 0.78 -3.15
C SER A 160 27.42 1.57 -4.43
N SER A 161 26.79 2.75 -4.32
CA SER A 161 26.39 3.60 -5.45
C SER A 161 25.50 2.89 -6.49
N LEU A 162 24.81 1.82 -6.11
CA LEU A 162 23.93 1.07 -7.01
C LEU A 162 22.62 1.83 -7.28
N VAL A 163 22.21 2.67 -6.33
CA VAL A 163 21.03 3.53 -6.46
C VAL A 163 21.25 4.82 -5.65
N ARG A 164 20.75 5.94 -6.16
CA ARG A 164 20.65 7.20 -5.42
C ARG A 164 19.25 7.32 -4.86
N VAL A 165 19.13 7.79 -3.62
CA VAL A 165 17.84 7.93 -2.94
C VAL A 165 17.70 9.30 -2.31
N ILE A 166 16.46 9.76 -2.19
CA ILE A 166 16.06 10.93 -1.42
C ILE A 166 14.80 10.58 -0.62
N ASP A 167 14.73 10.97 0.65
CA ASP A 167 13.51 10.78 1.44
C ASP A 167 12.38 11.65 0.89
N PHE A 168 11.17 11.09 0.83
CA PHE A 168 10.02 11.80 0.30
C PHE A 168 9.78 13.14 1.02
N ARG A 169 10.04 13.24 2.33
CA ARG A 169 9.93 14.51 3.08
C ARG A 169 10.87 15.58 2.52
N VAL A 170 12.12 15.22 2.26
CA VAL A 170 13.10 16.15 1.66
C VAL A 170 12.70 16.49 0.23
N PHE A 171 12.27 15.50 -0.55
CA PHE A 171 11.80 15.71 -1.91
C PHE A 171 10.60 16.68 -1.98
N ILE A 172 9.57 16.52 -1.15
CA ILE A 172 8.41 17.41 -1.17
C ILE A 172 8.76 18.83 -0.73
N SER A 173 9.76 19.01 0.12
CA SER A 173 10.21 20.36 0.48
C SER A 173 10.78 21.10 -0.73
N LEU A 174 11.57 20.39 -1.55
CA LEU A 174 12.11 20.93 -2.80
C LEU A 174 11.03 21.08 -3.88
N TRP A 175 10.14 20.08 -4.01
CA TRP A 175 9.09 20.05 -5.04
C TRP A 175 7.96 21.06 -4.77
N CYS A 176 7.61 21.26 -3.50
CA CYS A 176 6.48 22.09 -3.10
C CYS A 176 6.87 23.43 -2.51
N ASN A 177 8.17 23.67 -2.35
CA ASN A 177 8.70 24.84 -1.66
C ASN A 177 8.02 25.02 -0.28
N VAL A 178 8.07 23.95 0.51
CA VAL A 178 7.52 23.88 1.88
C VAL A 178 8.63 23.41 2.82
N ASN A 179 8.66 23.89 4.06
CA ASN A 179 9.61 23.39 5.07
C ASN A 179 9.30 21.90 5.43
N VAL A 180 10.30 21.08 5.72
CA VAL A 180 10.13 19.67 6.12
C VAL A 180 9.71 19.52 7.59
N ASP A 181 9.98 20.53 8.41
CA ASP A 181 9.81 20.51 9.86
C ASP A 181 8.34 20.47 10.34
N PHE A 182 7.37 20.42 9.42
CA PHE A 182 5.94 20.33 9.72
C PHE A 182 5.46 18.96 10.21
N ALA A 183 6.36 18.00 10.48
CA ALA A 183 6.03 16.71 11.09
C ALA A 183 5.57 16.82 12.58
N CYS A 184 5.25 18.03 13.03
CA CYS A 184 4.74 18.37 14.34
C CYS A 184 3.39 19.12 14.20
N TYR A 185 2.29 18.39 14.46
CA TYR A 185 0.94 18.85 14.87
C TYR A 185 0.15 19.86 14.04
N ASN A 186 -1.20 19.71 14.06
CA ASN A 186 -2.35 20.66 14.08
C ASN A 186 -2.32 22.01 13.32
N GLU A 187 -1.18 22.43 12.77
CA GLU A 187 -0.92 23.65 12.03
C GLU A 187 -1.25 23.49 10.54
N LEU A 188 -1.28 22.26 10.01
CA LEU A 188 -1.78 21.99 8.65
C LEU A 188 -3.26 22.42 8.49
N ASP A 189 -4.06 22.30 9.56
CA ASP A 189 -5.44 22.79 9.60
C ASP A 189 -5.55 24.29 9.90
N LYS A 190 -4.56 24.88 10.57
CA LYS A 190 -4.52 26.34 10.84
C LYS A 190 -3.93 27.15 9.69
N HIS A 191 -3.09 26.53 8.86
CA HIS A 191 -2.47 27.12 7.68
C HIS A 191 -3.10 26.56 6.40
N ALA A 192 -4.34 26.98 6.10
CA ALA A 192 -5.04 26.63 4.88
C ALA A 192 -4.19 26.84 3.60
N SER A 193 -3.28 27.82 3.62
CA SER A 193 -2.34 28.08 2.53
C SER A 193 -1.28 26.99 2.33
N LEU A 194 -0.85 26.29 3.38
CA LEU A 194 0.10 25.17 3.29
C LEU A 194 -0.59 23.93 2.72
N LEU A 195 -1.77 23.59 3.24
CA LEU A 195 -2.56 22.47 2.72
C LEU A 195 -2.91 22.68 1.24
N GLU A 196 -3.24 23.90 0.85
CA GLU A 196 -3.51 24.24 -0.55
C GLU A 196 -2.26 24.11 -1.43
N ARG A 197 -1.09 24.54 -0.97
CA ARG A 197 0.17 24.29 -1.68
C ARG A 197 0.44 22.81 -1.86
N LEU A 198 0.27 21.99 -0.82
CA LEU A 198 0.44 20.54 -0.92
C LEU A 198 -0.56 19.90 -1.90
N LYS A 199 -1.82 20.35 -1.92
CA LYS A 199 -2.81 19.89 -2.90
C LYS A 199 -2.41 20.23 -4.33
N GLN A 200 -1.98 21.46 -4.58
CA GLN A 200 -1.50 21.90 -5.90
C GLN A 200 -0.28 21.07 -6.35
N CYS A 201 0.64 20.83 -5.41
CA CYS A 201 1.81 20.00 -5.62
C CYS A 201 1.50 18.53 -5.93
N GLY A 202 0.55 17.95 -5.20
CA GLY A 202 0.10 16.58 -5.40
C GLY A 202 -0.62 16.40 -6.71
N SER A 203 -1.46 17.37 -7.08
CA SER A 203 -2.11 17.43 -8.39
C SER A 203 -1.08 17.49 -9.51
N LEU A 204 -0.04 18.31 -9.33
CA LEU A 204 1.10 18.35 -10.23
C LEU A 204 1.77 16.97 -10.31
N LEU A 205 2.31 16.44 -9.20
CA LEU A 205 3.05 15.16 -9.16
C LEU A 205 2.24 13.96 -9.69
N SER A 206 0.92 13.99 -9.54
CA SER A 206 0.03 12.94 -10.01
C SER A 206 -0.25 13.00 -11.52
N GLY A 207 0.10 14.12 -12.18
CA GLY A 207 -0.18 14.32 -13.61
C GLY A 207 -1.63 14.65 -13.92
N LEU A 208 -2.40 15.19 -12.95
CA LEU A 208 -3.79 15.59 -13.17
C LEU A 208 -3.93 16.68 -14.25
N ASN A 209 -2.93 17.54 -14.36
CA ASN A 209 -2.88 18.62 -15.36
C ASN A 209 -2.16 18.21 -16.66
N GLY A 210 -1.96 16.91 -16.88
CA GLY A 210 -1.21 16.36 -18.02
C GLY A 210 0.30 16.35 -17.82
N ASP A 211 1.02 15.82 -18.82
CA ASP A 211 2.48 15.83 -18.83
C ASP A 211 2.98 17.27 -19.04
N LEU A 212 3.70 17.77 -18.05
CA LEU A 212 4.37 19.06 -18.11
C LEU A 212 5.85 18.81 -18.42
N LYS A 213 6.55 19.81 -18.95
CA LYS A 213 7.96 19.65 -19.35
C LYS A 213 8.88 19.05 -18.25
N CYS A 214 8.53 19.19 -16.97
CA CYS A 214 9.27 18.61 -15.85
C CYS A 214 8.71 17.31 -15.28
N LEU A 215 7.53 16.86 -15.68
CA LEU A 215 6.89 15.66 -15.15
C LEU A 215 6.41 14.77 -16.29
N TYR A 216 6.83 13.51 -16.25
CA TYR A 216 6.27 12.46 -17.07
C TYR A 216 5.48 11.50 -16.17
N ALA A 217 4.16 11.48 -16.32
CA ALA A 217 3.27 10.63 -15.55
C ALA A 217 3.06 9.30 -16.29
N VAL A 218 3.70 8.22 -15.82
CA VAL A 218 3.61 6.90 -16.46
C VAL A 218 2.19 6.36 -16.30
N ASN A 219 1.48 6.20 -17.41
CA ASN A 219 0.09 5.77 -17.42
C ASN A 219 -0.08 4.28 -17.72
N GLU A 220 0.98 3.63 -18.20
CA GLU A 220 1.08 2.19 -18.30
C GLU A 220 0.89 1.54 -16.93
N ASP A 221 0.12 0.46 -16.92
CA ASP A 221 -0.09 -0.36 -15.74
C ASP A 221 -0.04 -1.85 -16.10
N CYS A 222 -0.19 -2.67 -15.07
CA CYS A 222 -0.18 -4.13 -15.15
C CYS A 222 -1.18 -4.74 -16.16
N ARG A 223 -2.21 -4.00 -16.61
CA ARG A 223 -3.19 -4.46 -17.60
C ARG A 223 -2.62 -4.42 -19.01
N THR A 224 -1.89 -3.36 -19.32
CA THR A 224 -1.40 -3.07 -20.68
C THR A 224 0.06 -3.46 -20.88
N THR A 225 0.82 -3.60 -19.79
CA THR A 225 2.27 -3.65 -19.89
C THR A 225 2.87 -4.73 -18.97
N VAL A 226 3.94 -5.34 -19.46
CA VAL A 226 4.95 -6.07 -18.69
C VAL A 226 6.27 -5.34 -18.92
N TRP A 227 6.87 -4.83 -17.87
CA TRP A 227 8.16 -4.17 -17.94
C TRP A 227 9.29 -5.19 -17.96
N THR A 228 10.17 -5.07 -18.94
CA THR A 228 11.36 -5.90 -19.14
C THR A 228 12.61 -5.01 -19.20
N TYR A 229 13.78 -5.63 -19.18
CA TYR A 229 15.05 -4.93 -19.35
C TYR A 229 16.04 -5.83 -20.10
N GLN A 230 16.63 -5.31 -21.16
CA GLN A 230 17.57 -6.03 -22.02
C GLN A 230 17.03 -7.34 -22.59
N SER A 231 15.71 -7.45 -22.79
CA SER A 231 15.03 -8.63 -23.32
C SER A 231 15.18 -8.81 -24.84
N GLY A 232 16.13 -8.10 -25.48
CA GLY A 232 16.40 -8.19 -26.91
C GLY A 232 15.22 -7.73 -27.76
N ASN A 233 14.75 -8.59 -28.67
CA ASN A 233 13.71 -8.26 -29.66
C ASN A 233 12.27 -8.35 -29.11
N GLU A 234 12.09 -8.55 -27.79
CA GLU A 234 10.76 -8.66 -27.17
C GLU A 234 10.08 -7.30 -26.92
N ASP A 235 10.79 -6.18 -27.10
CA ASP A 235 10.24 -4.85 -26.88
C ASP A 235 9.09 -4.56 -27.86
N GLY A 236 7.91 -4.24 -27.32
CA GLY A 236 6.68 -4.03 -28.07
C GLY A 236 5.92 -5.31 -28.45
N ALA A 237 6.47 -6.50 -28.17
CA ALA A 237 5.81 -7.78 -28.43
C ALA A 237 4.58 -7.98 -27.52
N LEU A 238 3.65 -8.85 -27.95
CA LEU A 238 2.53 -9.25 -27.11
C LEU A 238 3.04 -10.08 -25.92
N ASP A 239 2.49 -9.81 -24.74
CA ASP A 239 2.71 -10.66 -23.58
C ASP A 239 2.15 -12.07 -23.84
N SER A 240 2.82 -13.10 -23.31
CA SER A 240 2.39 -14.51 -23.43
C SER A 240 0.98 -14.71 -22.86
N PHE A 241 0.67 -13.94 -21.82
CA PHE A 241 -0.67 -13.82 -21.29
C PHE A 241 -1.45 -12.72 -22.02
N GLN A 242 -2.49 -13.15 -22.73
CA GLN A 242 -3.54 -12.26 -23.23
C GLN A 242 -4.87 -12.64 -22.58
N PRO A 243 -5.72 -11.64 -22.22
CA PRO A 243 -7.07 -11.95 -21.74
C PRO A 243 -7.84 -12.70 -22.83
N ASP A 244 -8.40 -13.86 -22.50
CA ASP A 244 -9.20 -14.64 -23.46
C ASP A 244 -10.53 -13.92 -23.81
N GLU A 245 -11.18 -14.34 -24.91
CA GLU A 245 -12.43 -13.71 -25.39
C GLU A 245 -13.57 -13.81 -24.38
N GLN A 246 -13.58 -14.84 -23.53
CA GLN A 246 -14.58 -15.00 -22.49
C GLN A 246 -14.39 -13.96 -21.38
N LEU A 247 -13.13 -13.72 -20.96
CA LEU A 247 -12.74 -12.73 -19.97
C LEU A 247 -12.97 -11.33 -20.51
N LYS A 248 -12.60 -11.07 -21.77
CA LYS A 248 -12.89 -9.80 -22.47
C LYS A 248 -14.38 -9.48 -22.46
N LYS A 249 -15.24 -10.40 -22.90
CA LYS A 249 -16.70 -10.21 -22.91
C LYS A 249 -17.28 -10.06 -21.50
N LYS A 250 -16.89 -10.93 -20.57
CA LYS A 250 -17.40 -10.93 -19.19
C LYS A 250 -17.04 -9.67 -18.42
N LYS A 251 -15.86 -9.11 -18.66
CA LYS A 251 -15.32 -7.97 -17.91
C LYS A 251 -15.30 -6.67 -18.72
N LYS A 252 -15.75 -6.69 -19.97
CA LYS A 252 -15.67 -5.56 -20.91
C LYS A 252 -14.24 -5.02 -21.03
N ILE A 253 -13.26 -5.93 -21.09
CA ILE A 253 -11.84 -5.58 -21.24
C ILE A 253 -11.56 -5.28 -22.70
N SER A 254 -10.93 -4.14 -22.97
CA SER A 254 -10.52 -3.69 -24.31
C SER A 254 -9.00 -3.56 -24.47
N TYR A 255 -8.22 -3.73 -23.39
CA TYR A 255 -6.77 -3.54 -23.44
C TYR A 255 -6.03 -4.75 -24.02
N VAL A 256 -4.85 -4.47 -24.58
CA VAL A 256 -3.86 -5.45 -25.05
C VAL A 256 -2.63 -5.33 -24.18
N ARG A 257 -2.07 -6.47 -23.75
CA ARG A 257 -0.88 -6.50 -22.90
C ARG A 257 0.38 -6.69 -23.73
N LYS A 258 1.40 -5.85 -23.53
CA LYS A 258 2.67 -5.89 -24.27
C LYS A 258 3.87 -5.93 -23.34
N ARG A 259 4.95 -6.56 -23.78
CA ARG A 259 6.26 -6.46 -23.13
C ARG A 259 6.93 -5.17 -23.61
N ARG A 260 7.49 -4.39 -22.69
CA ARG A 260 8.17 -3.12 -22.99
C ARG A 260 9.48 -3.03 -22.23
N ASP A 261 10.54 -2.69 -22.94
CA ASP A 261 11.83 -2.44 -22.32
C ASP A 261 11.82 -1.08 -21.60
N VAL A 262 12.15 -1.08 -20.31
CA VAL A 262 12.14 0.11 -19.45
C VAL A 262 13.11 1.17 -19.97
N TYR A 263 14.32 0.76 -20.36
CA TYR A 263 15.36 1.68 -20.81
C TYR A 263 15.01 2.29 -22.16
N ASN A 264 14.51 1.49 -23.11
CA ASN A 264 14.06 2.01 -24.41
C ASN A 264 12.84 2.95 -24.26
N THR A 265 11.90 2.61 -23.38
CA THR A 265 10.64 3.35 -23.25
C THR A 265 10.80 4.64 -22.44
N LEU A 266 11.61 4.65 -21.39
CA LEU A 266 11.67 5.73 -20.40
C LEU A 266 13.08 6.31 -20.18
N GLY A 267 14.09 5.74 -20.83
CA GLY A 267 15.49 6.15 -20.75
C GLY A 267 15.89 7.20 -21.79
N PRO A 268 17.20 7.36 -22.06
CA PRO A 268 17.71 8.35 -23.02
C PRO A 268 17.12 8.18 -24.43
N GLY A 269 16.75 9.29 -25.06
CA GLY A 269 16.07 9.34 -26.37
C GLY A 269 14.55 9.22 -26.31
N SER A 270 13.96 8.92 -25.14
CA SER A 270 12.50 8.90 -24.96
C SER A 270 11.92 10.27 -24.61
N GLU A 271 10.60 10.42 -24.76
CA GLU A 271 9.88 11.62 -24.30
C GLU A 271 10.09 11.87 -22.78
N ALA A 272 10.13 10.78 -22.00
CA ALA A 272 10.32 10.81 -20.56
C ALA A 272 11.73 11.28 -20.14
N GLU A 273 12.74 11.23 -21.03
CA GLU A 273 14.11 11.61 -20.70
C GLU A 273 14.19 13.04 -20.14
N SER A 274 13.47 13.97 -20.78
CA SER A 274 13.52 15.40 -20.48
C SER A 274 12.85 15.76 -19.15
N ALA A 275 11.97 14.89 -18.63
CA ALA A 275 11.25 15.13 -17.40
C ALA A 275 12.17 15.06 -16.17
N THR A 276 12.08 16.08 -15.33
CA THR A 276 12.71 16.13 -14.00
C THR A 276 12.21 15.00 -13.12
N VAL A 277 10.90 14.72 -13.14
CA VAL A 277 10.27 13.67 -12.32
C VAL A 277 9.56 12.68 -13.24
N LEU A 278 9.82 11.40 -13.01
CA LEU A 278 9.09 10.29 -13.58
C LEU A 278 8.17 9.69 -12.50
N ALA A 279 6.86 9.69 -12.72
CA ALA A 279 5.87 9.33 -11.70
C ALA A 279 5.05 8.09 -12.09
N PHE A 280 5.36 6.95 -11.47
CA PHE A 280 4.62 5.69 -11.66
C PHE A 280 3.38 5.63 -10.77
N GLY A 281 2.27 5.14 -11.32
CA GLY A 281 1.06 4.87 -10.52
C GLY A 281 1.13 3.59 -9.70
N SER A 282 1.88 2.59 -10.14
CA SER A 282 2.07 1.34 -9.42
C SER A 282 3.35 0.70 -9.90
N LEU A 283 4.06 0.00 -9.02
CA LEU A 283 5.11 -0.95 -9.38
C LEU A 283 4.81 -2.33 -8.78
N PHE A 284 3.54 -2.58 -8.47
CA PHE A 284 3.07 -3.80 -7.84
C PHE A 284 3.13 -4.96 -8.81
N THR A 285 3.83 -6.02 -8.41
CA THR A 285 4.00 -7.21 -9.23
C THR A 285 3.64 -8.46 -8.43
N LEU A 286 2.68 -9.23 -8.94
CA LEU A 286 2.39 -10.60 -8.50
C LEU A 286 1.84 -11.39 -9.69
N PRO A 287 2.19 -12.67 -9.84
CA PRO A 287 1.68 -13.49 -10.92
C PRO A 287 0.22 -13.86 -10.62
N TYR A 288 -0.63 -13.94 -11.65
CA TYR A 288 -2.02 -14.34 -11.49
C TYR A 288 -2.44 -15.34 -12.55
N LYS A 289 -2.76 -16.58 -12.14
CA LYS A 289 -3.33 -17.66 -12.98
C LYS A 289 -2.72 -17.73 -14.39
N GLY A 290 -1.41 -17.96 -14.47
CA GLY A 290 -0.70 -18.07 -15.74
C GLY A 290 -0.33 -16.73 -16.39
N SER A 291 -0.62 -15.59 -15.75
CA SER A 291 -0.09 -14.30 -16.18
C SER A 291 1.33 -14.08 -15.68
N GLU A 292 2.13 -13.44 -16.52
CA GLU A 292 3.44 -12.93 -16.13
C GLU A 292 3.33 -11.77 -15.16
N LEU A 293 4.42 -11.56 -14.42
CA LEU A 293 4.63 -10.45 -13.50
C LEU A 293 4.45 -9.09 -14.22
N TYR A 294 4.06 -8.04 -13.50
CA TYR A 294 4.05 -6.70 -14.08
C TYR A 294 5.47 -6.22 -14.36
N ILE A 295 6.39 -6.53 -13.45
CA ILE A 295 7.83 -6.32 -13.62
C ILE A 295 8.47 -7.71 -13.80
N ASP A 296 8.96 -8.01 -15.00
CA ASP A 296 9.62 -9.27 -15.33
C ASP A 296 11.09 -9.03 -15.66
N ILE A 297 11.81 -8.53 -14.66
CA ILE A 297 13.25 -8.24 -14.73
C ILE A 297 13.92 -9.09 -13.65
N ARG A 298 14.40 -10.27 -14.04
CA ARG A 298 14.97 -11.27 -13.12
C ARG A 298 16.47 -11.43 -13.27
N ASP A 299 16.99 -11.04 -14.42
CA ASP A 299 18.41 -11.01 -14.72
C ASP A 299 18.75 -9.79 -15.59
N ALA A 300 20.04 -9.50 -15.65
CA ALA A 300 20.60 -8.45 -16.49
C ALA A 300 21.97 -8.93 -17.00
N PRO A 301 22.01 -9.87 -17.95
CA PRO A 301 23.24 -10.58 -18.31
C PRO A 301 24.32 -9.66 -18.89
N ARG A 302 23.94 -8.48 -19.41
CA ARG A 302 24.86 -7.50 -19.99
C ARG A 302 25.13 -6.30 -19.07
N ASP A 303 24.50 -6.23 -17.90
CA ASP A 303 24.71 -5.16 -16.92
C ASP A 303 25.02 -5.75 -15.54
N GLN A 304 26.31 -5.81 -15.22
CA GLN A 304 26.79 -6.36 -13.95
C GLN A 304 26.34 -5.51 -12.75
N GLY A 305 26.13 -4.20 -12.93
CA GLY A 305 25.63 -3.31 -11.87
C GLY A 305 24.19 -3.66 -11.51
N ILE A 306 23.32 -3.80 -12.52
CA ILE A 306 21.93 -4.22 -12.34
C ILE A 306 21.83 -5.66 -11.83
N LYS A 307 22.68 -6.57 -12.31
CA LYS A 307 22.75 -7.94 -11.76
C LYS A 307 23.06 -7.94 -10.26
N THR A 308 24.10 -7.20 -9.86
CA THR A 308 24.48 -7.06 -8.45
C THR A 308 23.35 -6.43 -7.64
N LEU A 309 22.63 -5.46 -8.22
CA LEU A 309 21.47 -4.85 -7.59
C LEU A 309 20.34 -5.85 -7.37
N ILE A 310 19.99 -6.66 -8.38
CA ILE A 310 18.96 -7.70 -8.30
C ILE A 310 19.28 -8.68 -7.15
N GLU A 311 20.54 -9.12 -7.04
CA GLU A 311 21.00 -9.98 -5.95
C GLU A 311 20.82 -9.31 -4.57
N LYS A 312 21.19 -8.03 -4.44
CA LYS A 312 21.03 -7.30 -3.17
C LYS A 312 19.58 -7.00 -2.78
N ILE A 313 18.70 -6.72 -3.75
CA ILE A 313 17.29 -6.43 -3.46
C ILE A 313 16.46 -7.70 -3.23
N GLU A 314 17.01 -8.90 -3.49
CA GLU A 314 16.36 -10.17 -3.12
C GLU A 314 15.95 -10.15 -1.64
N PHE A 315 16.84 -9.63 -0.78
CA PHE A 315 16.57 -9.40 0.63
C PHE A 315 17.10 -8.05 1.12
N LEU A 316 16.18 -7.20 1.58
CA LEU A 316 16.51 -5.96 2.26
C LEU A 316 16.26 -6.14 3.76
N PRO A 317 17.28 -6.00 4.62
CA PRO A 317 17.10 -6.17 6.05
C PRO A 317 16.24 -5.06 6.64
N PHE A 318 15.55 -5.35 7.75
CA PHE A 318 14.91 -4.30 8.54
C PHE A 318 15.94 -3.48 9.30
N ALA A 319 15.54 -2.27 9.70
CA ALA A 319 16.37 -1.38 10.49
C ALA A 319 16.86 -2.07 11.80
N PRO A 320 18.09 -1.74 12.27
CA PRO A 320 18.68 -2.37 13.45
C PRO A 320 17.80 -2.31 14.70
N GLU A 321 17.03 -1.23 14.88
CA GLU A 321 16.12 -1.04 16.01
C GLU A 321 15.01 -2.10 16.03
N ILE A 322 14.45 -2.43 14.86
CA ILE A 322 13.42 -3.48 14.69
C ILE A 322 14.04 -4.86 14.92
N LEU A 323 15.18 -5.13 14.27
CA LEU A 323 15.87 -6.42 14.40
C LEU A 323 16.25 -6.70 15.87
N SER A 324 16.80 -5.70 16.55
CA SER A 324 17.15 -5.79 17.97
C SER A 324 15.93 -6.02 18.85
N ALA A 325 14.80 -5.32 18.60
CA ALA A 325 13.57 -5.51 19.35
C ALA A 325 13.00 -6.93 19.20
N GLY A 326 12.93 -7.45 17.97
CA GLY A 326 12.47 -8.81 17.71
C GLY A 326 13.38 -9.88 18.31
N LYS A 327 14.71 -9.76 18.14
CA LYS A 327 15.71 -10.64 18.78
C LYS A 327 15.58 -10.59 20.30
N LYS A 328 15.41 -9.40 20.89
CA LYS A 328 15.20 -9.23 22.34
C LYS A 328 13.94 -9.94 22.83
N PHE A 329 12.84 -9.89 22.08
CA PHE A 329 11.63 -10.62 22.46
C PHE A 329 11.83 -12.13 22.33
N ALA A 330 12.40 -12.60 21.22
CA ALA A 330 12.65 -14.02 20.99
C ALA A 330 13.56 -14.63 22.08
N TYR A 331 14.73 -14.04 22.32
CA TYR A 331 15.72 -14.62 23.24
C TYR A 331 15.52 -14.17 24.70
N GLY A 332 14.97 -12.97 24.91
CA GLY A 332 14.80 -12.38 26.24
C GLY A 332 13.43 -12.59 26.87
N THR A 333 12.38 -12.81 26.09
CA THR A 333 11.01 -13.02 26.61
C THR A 333 10.57 -14.47 26.49
N ILE A 334 10.72 -15.08 25.30
CA ILE A 334 10.32 -16.48 25.10
C ILE A 334 11.27 -17.42 25.84
N LYS A 335 12.59 -17.19 25.74
CA LYS A 335 13.67 -17.90 26.46
C LYS A 335 13.65 -19.43 26.28
N ALA A 336 13.11 -19.94 25.18
CA ALA A 336 13.01 -21.36 24.89
C ALA A 336 12.92 -21.59 23.37
N PRO A 337 13.24 -22.81 22.86
CA PRO A 337 12.90 -23.17 21.49
C PRO A 337 11.39 -23.00 21.25
N PHE A 338 11.02 -22.34 20.16
CA PHE A 338 9.62 -22.03 19.88
C PHE A 338 9.27 -22.17 18.41
N LEU A 339 8.01 -22.47 18.16
CA LEU A 339 7.36 -22.43 16.85
C LEU A 339 6.79 -21.03 16.63
N CYS A 340 6.94 -20.45 15.44
CA CYS A 340 6.10 -19.30 15.05
C CYS A 340 4.95 -19.77 14.15
N ALA A 341 3.75 -19.27 14.42
CA ALA A 341 2.58 -19.39 13.57
C ALA A 341 2.10 -18.01 13.11
N GLN A 342 2.17 -17.77 11.80
CA GLN A 342 1.61 -16.58 11.15
C GLN A 342 0.25 -16.94 10.54
N LEU A 343 -0.82 -16.43 11.15
CA LEU A 343 -2.21 -16.82 10.89
C LEU A 343 -3.02 -15.60 10.42
N ARG A 344 -3.27 -15.49 9.10
CA ARG A 344 -4.22 -14.51 8.54
C ARG A 344 -5.62 -15.09 8.53
N LEU A 345 -6.51 -14.43 9.25
CA LEU A 345 -7.84 -14.92 9.58
C LEU A 345 -8.93 -13.85 9.32
N LEU A 346 -8.63 -12.56 9.27
CA LEU A 346 -9.67 -11.53 9.06
C LEU A 346 -9.63 -10.90 7.67
N ASP A 347 -8.47 -10.86 7.03
CA ASP A 347 -8.30 -10.11 5.79
C ASP A 347 -8.83 -10.84 4.53
N GLY A 348 -9.49 -10.08 3.64
CA GLY A 348 -9.80 -10.45 2.26
C GLY A 348 -10.34 -11.87 2.05
N GLN A 349 -9.60 -12.67 1.28
CA GLN A 349 -9.94 -14.07 1.00
C GLN A 349 -9.71 -15.00 2.20
N PHE A 350 -8.83 -14.64 3.13
CA PHE A 350 -8.40 -15.52 4.23
C PHE A 350 -9.50 -15.79 5.26
N LYS A 351 -10.45 -14.85 5.41
CA LYS A 351 -11.62 -15.01 6.30
C LYS A 351 -12.46 -16.25 6.01
N ASN A 352 -12.45 -16.74 4.77
CA ASN A 352 -13.23 -17.91 4.35
C ASN A 352 -12.43 -19.23 4.40
N HIS A 353 -11.16 -19.19 4.82
CA HIS A 353 -10.24 -20.32 4.70
C HIS A 353 -9.62 -20.76 6.05
N TRP A 354 -10.24 -20.42 7.17
CA TRP A 354 -9.74 -20.75 8.53
C TRP A 354 -9.41 -22.22 8.70
N LYS A 355 -10.25 -23.13 8.20
CA LYS A 355 -10.03 -24.58 8.29
C LYS A 355 -8.71 -24.99 7.64
N ALA A 356 -8.41 -24.45 6.46
CA ALA A 356 -7.16 -24.74 5.75
C ALA A 356 -5.97 -24.09 6.47
N THR A 357 -6.11 -22.85 6.95
CA THR A 357 -5.07 -22.15 7.72
C THR A 357 -4.71 -22.91 8.99
N PHE A 358 -5.71 -23.38 9.75
CA PHE A 358 -5.48 -24.14 10.98
C PHE A 358 -4.95 -25.55 10.70
N LEU A 359 -5.39 -26.24 9.65
CA LEU A 359 -4.98 -27.63 9.40
C LEU A 359 -3.45 -27.82 9.39
N LYS A 360 -2.71 -26.97 8.66
CA LYS A 360 -1.24 -27.06 8.61
C LYS A 360 -0.61 -26.76 9.98
N PHE A 361 -1.17 -25.81 10.72
CA PHE A 361 -0.71 -25.45 12.05
C PHE A 361 -0.98 -26.59 13.06
N GLU A 362 -2.18 -27.17 13.06
CA GLU A 362 -2.56 -28.33 13.86
C GLU A 362 -1.61 -29.51 13.63
N GLN A 363 -1.38 -29.88 12.37
CA GLN A 363 -0.46 -30.96 12.00
C GLN A 363 0.97 -30.72 12.50
N THR A 364 1.45 -29.48 12.43
CA THR A 364 2.80 -29.13 12.90
C THR A 364 2.89 -29.20 14.43
N VAL A 365 1.85 -28.74 15.14
CA VAL A 365 1.80 -28.83 16.60
C VAL A 365 1.72 -30.29 17.05
N ASP A 366 0.91 -31.11 16.39
CA ASP A 366 0.78 -32.55 16.70
C ASP A 366 2.09 -33.30 16.48
N ALA A 367 2.88 -32.94 15.47
CA ALA A 367 4.21 -33.50 15.26
C ALA A 367 5.19 -33.15 16.40
N LEU A 368 5.09 -31.93 16.93
CA LEU A 368 5.94 -31.44 18.04
C LEU A 368 5.54 -32.01 19.41
N MET A 369 4.35 -32.60 19.54
CA MET A 369 3.87 -33.21 20.80
C MET A 369 4.71 -34.41 21.26
N GLN A 370 5.53 -34.98 20.38
CA GLN A 370 6.48 -36.04 20.73
C GLN A 370 7.75 -35.51 21.43
N GLY A 371 7.93 -34.19 21.47
CA GLY A 371 9.09 -33.52 22.05
C GLY A 371 8.86 -32.98 23.48
N PRO A 372 9.81 -32.17 23.99
CA PRO A 372 9.70 -31.54 25.31
C PRO A 372 8.47 -30.63 25.42
N LEU A 373 7.73 -30.75 26.52
CA LEU A 373 6.59 -29.91 26.86
C LEU A 373 6.96 -28.86 27.93
N PRO A 374 6.33 -27.67 27.93
CA PRO A 374 5.33 -27.22 26.96
C PRO A 374 5.94 -26.77 25.63
N ILE A 375 5.18 -26.91 24.53
CA ILE A 375 5.54 -26.32 23.23
C ILE A 375 5.33 -24.81 23.34
N HIS A 376 6.39 -24.05 23.10
CA HIS A 376 6.35 -22.60 23.06
C HIS A 376 5.95 -22.15 21.66
N ILE A 377 4.92 -21.32 21.55
CA ILE A 377 4.36 -20.89 20.26
C ILE A 377 4.23 -19.38 20.26
N PHE A 378 4.91 -18.70 19.34
CA PHE A 378 4.65 -17.30 19.04
C PHE A 378 3.56 -17.21 17.96
N VAL A 379 2.48 -16.49 18.25
CA VAL A 379 1.33 -16.33 17.37
C VAL A 379 1.32 -14.91 16.82
N MET A 380 1.41 -14.81 15.50
CA MET A 380 1.27 -13.58 14.74
C MET A 380 -0.05 -13.67 13.97
N THR A 381 -1.06 -12.89 14.36
CA THR A 381 -2.41 -12.99 13.76
C THR A 381 -3.15 -11.66 13.77
N ASP A 382 -3.96 -11.45 12.73
CA ASP A 382 -4.92 -10.35 12.65
C ASP A 382 -6.19 -10.62 13.47
N LEU A 383 -6.38 -11.81 14.05
CA LEU A 383 -7.53 -12.15 14.89
C LEU A 383 -7.30 -11.72 16.36
N PRO A 384 -8.09 -10.78 16.91
CA PRO A 384 -7.95 -10.36 18.30
C PRO A 384 -8.13 -11.52 19.28
N LYS A 385 -7.37 -11.52 20.38
CA LYS A 385 -7.40 -12.58 21.41
C LYS A 385 -8.80 -12.88 21.94
N ASN A 386 -9.64 -11.86 22.09
CA ASN A 386 -11.01 -12.02 22.58
C ASN A 386 -11.87 -12.92 21.66
N ASN A 387 -11.47 -13.07 20.40
CA ASN A 387 -12.16 -13.85 19.39
C ASN A 387 -11.55 -15.25 19.21
N TRP A 388 -10.59 -15.64 20.06
CA TRP A 388 -9.98 -16.97 19.97
C TRP A 388 -10.91 -18.07 20.51
N THR A 389 -11.92 -17.72 21.32
CA THR A 389 -12.91 -18.67 21.83
C THR A 389 -13.59 -19.43 20.68
N GLY A 390 -13.64 -20.76 20.79
CA GLY A 390 -14.18 -21.62 19.73
C GLY A 390 -13.23 -21.93 18.57
N SER A 391 -12.08 -21.26 18.47
CA SER A 391 -11.03 -21.56 17.48
C SER A 391 -9.99 -22.56 18.01
N TYR A 392 -9.07 -23.00 17.14
CA TYR A 392 -7.93 -23.82 17.56
C TYR A 392 -7.00 -23.07 18.53
N LEU A 393 -6.78 -21.76 18.33
CA LEU A 393 -6.04 -20.93 19.30
C LEU A 393 -6.68 -20.96 20.69
N GLY A 394 -8.01 -20.92 20.75
CA GLY A 394 -8.75 -21.07 22.00
C GLY A 394 -8.59 -22.44 22.65
N LYS A 395 -8.40 -23.51 21.86
CA LYS A 395 -8.08 -24.85 22.39
C LYS A 395 -6.68 -24.88 23.02
N LEU A 396 -5.69 -24.31 22.33
CA LEU A 396 -4.30 -24.25 22.82
C LEU A 396 -4.19 -23.45 24.12
N VAL A 397 -4.89 -22.31 24.23
CA VAL A 397 -4.89 -21.48 25.46
C VAL A 397 -5.40 -22.27 26.68
N ARG A 398 -6.34 -23.21 26.51
CA ARG A 398 -6.93 -23.98 27.61
C ARG A 398 -5.99 -25.08 28.15
N ASP A 399 -5.04 -25.56 27.36
CA ASP A 399 -4.11 -26.63 27.75
C ASP A 399 -2.71 -26.05 28.05
N SER A 400 -2.63 -25.23 29.09
CA SER A 400 -1.40 -24.51 29.49
C SER A 400 -0.26 -25.43 29.97
N ARG A 401 -0.57 -26.71 30.25
CA ARG A 401 0.44 -27.73 30.57
C ARG A 401 1.20 -28.19 29.33
N LYS A 402 0.56 -28.18 28.16
CA LYS A 402 1.16 -28.60 26.89
C LYS A 402 1.63 -27.42 26.04
N PHE A 403 1.00 -26.26 26.16
CA PHE A 403 1.27 -25.12 25.27
C PHE A 403 1.50 -23.84 26.05
N LYS A 404 2.49 -23.06 25.59
CA LYS A 404 2.74 -21.70 26.06
C LYS A 404 2.72 -20.74 24.88
N LEU A 405 1.68 -19.91 24.81
CA LEU A 405 1.45 -18.97 23.71
C LEU A 405 2.03 -17.59 24.04
N PHE A 406 2.74 -17.02 23.08
CA PHE A 406 3.31 -15.67 23.08
C PHE A 406 2.74 -14.89 21.90
N PHE A 407 2.53 -13.59 22.07
CA PHE A 407 2.07 -12.67 21.02
C PHE A 407 2.38 -11.25 21.49
N LEU A 408 2.46 -10.31 20.55
CA LEU A 408 2.69 -8.89 20.83
C LEU A 408 1.39 -8.10 20.64
N LYS A 409 1.32 -6.93 21.28
CA LYS A 409 0.24 -5.95 21.09
C LYS A 409 0.82 -4.59 20.83
N GLU A 410 0.08 -3.76 20.10
CA GLU A 410 0.45 -2.37 19.79
C GLU A 410 0.85 -1.55 21.03
N ARG A 411 0.19 -1.79 22.16
CA ARG A 411 0.43 -1.08 23.43
C ARG A 411 1.55 -1.67 24.30
N ASP A 412 2.19 -2.75 23.86
CA ASP A 412 3.30 -3.32 24.61
C ASP A 412 4.49 -2.34 24.62
N GLU A 413 5.15 -2.22 25.77
CA GLU A 413 6.23 -1.25 25.96
C GLU A 413 7.38 -1.43 24.96
N LEU A 414 7.67 -2.67 24.55
CA LEU A 414 8.66 -2.97 23.51
C LEU A 414 8.32 -2.27 22.19
N ILE A 415 7.05 -2.28 21.78
CA ILE A 415 6.57 -1.69 20.53
C ILE A 415 6.71 -0.17 20.59
N ILE A 416 6.19 0.44 21.66
CA ILE A 416 6.24 1.89 21.89
C ILE A 416 7.68 2.40 21.92
N ARG A 417 8.58 1.73 22.65
CA ARG A 417 9.99 2.11 22.74
C ARG A 417 10.71 1.95 21.40
N THR A 418 10.37 0.93 20.61
CA THR A 418 10.98 0.71 19.29
C THR A 418 10.52 1.77 18.30
N ALA A 419 9.23 2.11 18.29
CA ALA A 419 8.70 3.18 17.46
C ALA A 419 9.40 4.52 17.72
N LYS A 420 9.62 4.87 19.00
CA LYS A 420 10.40 6.06 19.38
C LYS A 420 11.82 6.03 18.82
N ARG A 421 12.53 4.92 19.00
CA ARG A 421 13.90 4.75 18.49
C ARG A 421 13.99 4.87 16.97
N ILE A 422 13.00 4.37 16.24
CA ILE A 422 12.94 4.51 14.77
C ILE A 422 12.81 5.97 14.37
N VAL A 423 11.91 6.70 15.02
CA VAL A 423 11.75 8.15 14.79
C VAL A 423 13.03 8.92 15.14
N ASP A 424 13.63 8.63 16.29
CA ASP A 424 14.87 9.27 16.75
C ASP A 424 16.05 8.98 15.81
N ALA A 425 16.14 7.76 15.27
CA ALA A 425 17.21 7.36 14.37
C ALA A 425 17.13 8.05 13.00
N GLY A 426 15.90 8.34 12.54
CA GLY A 426 15.62 9.14 11.34
C GLY A 426 16.42 8.71 10.11
N HIS A 427 16.57 7.40 9.88
CA HIS A 427 17.43 6.85 8.81
C HIS A 427 17.07 7.42 7.44
N GLY A 428 15.79 7.60 7.13
CA GLY A 428 15.29 8.23 5.92
C GLY A 428 15.80 9.66 5.75
N LEU A 429 15.73 10.49 6.79
CA LEU A 429 16.15 11.90 6.73
C LEU A 429 17.65 12.09 6.44
N LYS A 430 18.48 11.05 6.61
CA LYS A 430 19.89 11.06 6.20
C LYS A 430 20.06 11.09 4.67
N PHE A 431 19.01 10.75 3.92
CA PHE A 431 19.01 10.73 2.46
C PHE A 431 18.42 12.01 1.88
N GLY A 432 19.30 12.99 1.68
CA GLY A 432 18.98 14.30 1.11
C GLY A 432 19.45 15.43 2.01
N THR A 433 19.39 16.66 1.50
CA THR A 433 19.67 17.86 2.29
C THR A 433 18.51 18.82 2.12
N VAL A 434 17.99 19.33 3.24
CA VAL A 434 17.03 20.43 3.22
C VAL A 434 17.83 21.73 3.21
N PRO A 435 17.54 22.69 2.31
CA PRO A 435 18.10 24.03 2.42
C PRO A 435 17.74 24.59 3.80
N LYS A 436 18.74 24.99 4.59
CA LYS A 436 18.48 25.71 5.83
C LYS A 436 17.91 27.08 5.47
N GLU A 437 16.61 27.28 5.58
CA GLU A 437 16.09 28.63 5.72
C GLU A 437 16.60 29.15 7.07
N HIS A 438 17.50 30.14 7.00
CA HIS A 438 17.84 30.99 8.14
C HIS A 438 16.61 31.83 8.48
N ASP A 439 15.61 31.23 9.13
CA ASP A 439 14.67 32.02 9.89
C ASP A 439 15.23 32.14 11.30
N GLY A 440 15.65 33.36 11.67
CA GLY A 440 16.37 33.69 12.90
C GLY A 440 15.52 33.60 14.16
N THR A 441 14.58 32.66 14.23
CA THR A 441 13.80 32.37 15.44
C THR A 441 14.42 31.14 16.11
N GLY A 442 14.81 31.33 17.37
CA GLY A 442 15.52 30.34 18.17
C GLY A 442 14.78 29.01 18.23
N GLN A 443 15.52 27.96 18.60
CA GLN A 443 15.01 26.63 18.93
C GLN A 443 13.69 26.75 19.71
N ILE A 444 12.57 26.63 19.00
CA ILE A 444 11.30 26.34 19.63
C ILE A 444 11.48 24.93 20.16
N GLU A 445 11.47 24.76 21.49
CA GLU A 445 11.27 23.46 22.12
C GLU A 445 10.04 22.83 21.48
N LYS A 446 10.27 21.86 20.58
CA LYS A 446 9.23 21.13 19.87
C LYS A 446 8.63 20.13 20.86
N ASP A 447 7.75 20.61 21.73
CA ASP A 447 6.93 19.74 22.58
C ASP A 447 5.79 19.17 21.73
N CYS A 448 6.15 18.22 20.87
CA CYS A 448 5.23 17.50 20.01
C CYS A 448 5.02 16.12 20.62
N PRO A 449 3.82 15.76 21.12
CA PRO A 449 3.53 14.35 21.42
C PRO A 449 3.51 13.53 20.12
N PRO A 450 4.54 12.75 19.75
CA PRO A 450 4.54 12.12 18.44
C PRO A 450 3.38 11.12 18.33
N GLY A 451 2.61 11.19 17.24
CA GLY A 451 2.03 9.97 16.70
C GLY A 451 3.19 9.00 16.50
N LEU A 452 3.10 7.78 17.04
CA LEU A 452 4.15 6.79 16.84
C LEU A 452 3.78 5.95 15.63
N PRO A 453 4.74 5.66 14.73
CA PRO A 453 4.47 4.75 13.63
C PRO A 453 4.17 3.35 14.18
N ASP A 454 3.31 2.62 13.48
CA ASP A 454 3.07 1.21 13.79
C ASP A 454 4.28 0.38 13.35
N VAL A 455 4.93 -0.24 14.32
CA VAL A 455 6.09 -1.12 14.13
C VAL A 455 5.83 -2.56 14.56
N LEU A 456 4.60 -2.88 14.97
CA LEU A 456 4.24 -4.21 15.50
C LEU A 456 4.56 -5.29 14.46
N LEU A 457 4.07 -5.12 13.24
CA LEU A 457 4.24 -6.07 12.14
C LEU A 457 5.72 -6.46 11.93
N TYR A 458 6.61 -5.48 11.89
CA TYR A 458 8.04 -5.70 11.59
C TYR A 458 8.75 -6.44 12.72
N ILE A 459 8.37 -6.13 13.97
CA ILE A 459 8.90 -6.82 15.15
C ILE A 459 8.39 -8.26 15.18
N GLU A 460 7.10 -8.51 14.91
CA GLU A 460 6.54 -9.86 14.83
C GLU A 460 7.22 -10.71 13.74
N GLN A 461 7.44 -10.14 12.55
CA GLN A 461 8.17 -10.82 11.48
C GLN A 461 9.59 -11.19 11.91
N THR A 462 10.28 -10.28 12.62
CA THR A 462 11.61 -10.55 13.19
C THR A 462 11.54 -11.69 14.22
N VAL A 463 10.60 -11.67 15.16
CA VAL A 463 10.42 -12.76 16.14
C VAL A 463 10.19 -14.10 15.43
N CYS A 464 9.35 -14.13 14.41
CA CYS A 464 9.07 -15.34 13.63
C CYS A 464 10.29 -15.84 12.85
N SER A 465 11.15 -14.94 12.37
CA SER A 465 12.41 -15.33 11.75
C SER A 465 13.35 -16.07 12.73
N CYS A 466 13.21 -15.82 14.03
CA CYS A 466 13.99 -16.45 15.10
C CYS A 466 13.47 -17.82 15.59
N ALA A 467 12.31 -18.27 15.10
CA ALA A 467 11.65 -19.48 15.61
C ALA A 467 12.45 -20.75 15.30
N SER A 468 12.97 -21.41 16.32
CA SER A 468 13.87 -22.57 16.18
C SER A 468 13.16 -23.91 16.02
N LEU A 469 11.91 -24.05 16.46
CA LEU A 469 11.10 -25.25 16.21
C LEU A 469 10.42 -25.25 14.83
N GLY A 470 10.57 -24.15 14.08
CA GLY A 470 10.02 -24.00 12.73
C GLY A 470 9.10 -22.79 12.59
N PHE A 471 8.54 -22.66 11.39
CA PHE A 471 7.63 -21.58 11.01
C PHE A 471 6.45 -22.14 10.23
N VAL A 472 5.23 -21.71 10.59
CA VAL A 472 4.01 -22.02 9.85
C VAL A 472 3.37 -20.72 9.40
N GLY A 473 3.46 -20.42 8.10
CA GLY A 473 2.79 -19.29 7.47
C GLY A 473 1.45 -19.65 6.83
N THR A 474 0.55 -18.67 6.75
CA THR A 474 -0.70 -18.81 6.01
C THR A 474 -0.40 -18.87 4.51
N ALA A 475 -0.90 -19.89 3.81
CA ALA A 475 -0.65 -20.07 2.39
C ALA A 475 -1.13 -18.86 1.57
N GLY A 476 -0.26 -18.33 0.69
CA GLY A 476 -0.55 -17.15 -0.13
C GLY A 476 -0.49 -15.81 0.61
N SER A 477 0.02 -15.78 1.86
CA SER A 477 0.25 -14.55 2.60
C SER A 477 1.65 -14.01 2.30
N THR A 478 1.74 -12.82 1.71
CA THR A 478 3.03 -12.16 1.44
C THR A 478 3.82 -11.80 2.72
N ILE A 479 3.17 -11.78 3.89
CA ILE A 479 3.85 -11.66 5.19
C ILE A 479 4.68 -12.92 5.49
N ALA A 480 4.16 -14.10 5.14
CA ALA A 480 4.86 -15.36 5.32
C ALA A 480 6.08 -15.45 4.41
N ASP A 481 5.95 -15.00 3.15
CA ASP A 481 7.07 -14.96 2.19
C ASP A 481 8.23 -14.08 2.71
N ILE A 482 7.94 -12.95 3.35
CA ILE A 482 8.96 -12.11 4.00
C ILE A 482 9.65 -12.87 5.14
N ILE A 483 8.89 -13.54 6.02
CA ILE A 483 9.48 -14.28 7.14
C ILE A 483 10.36 -15.43 6.62
N GLU A 484 9.92 -16.16 5.59
CA GLU A 484 10.73 -17.20 4.95
C GLU A 484 12.02 -16.63 4.35
N SER A 485 11.96 -15.47 3.70
CA SER A 485 13.13 -14.75 3.21
C SER A 485 14.07 -14.36 4.36
N MET A 486 13.55 -13.75 5.44
CA MET A 486 14.34 -13.42 6.63
C MET A 486 15.05 -14.64 7.23
N ARG A 487 14.38 -15.81 7.24
CA ARG A 487 14.98 -17.07 7.71
C ARG A 487 16.07 -17.56 6.76
N LYS A 488 15.83 -17.53 5.44
CA LYS A 488 16.80 -17.91 4.40
C LYS A 488 18.09 -17.10 4.49
N PHE A 489 17.97 -15.80 4.73
CA PHE A 489 19.10 -14.87 4.82
C PHE A 489 19.67 -14.73 6.24
N GLY A 490 19.18 -15.50 7.20
CA GLY A 490 19.73 -15.52 8.56
C GLY A 490 19.55 -14.20 9.32
N ALA A 491 18.42 -13.50 9.14
CA ALA A 491 18.15 -12.23 9.82
C ALA A 491 18.19 -12.34 11.35
N CYS A 492 17.91 -13.53 11.89
CA CYS A 492 18.01 -13.82 13.32
C CYS A 492 19.33 -14.51 13.73
N SER A 493 20.21 -14.85 12.79
CA SER A 493 21.55 -15.33 13.11
C SER A 493 22.33 -14.22 13.83
N SER A 494 23.23 -14.64 14.73
CA SER A 494 23.99 -13.80 15.67
C SER A 494 24.60 -12.57 15.02
#